data_AF-A0A9J5Y712-F1
#
_entry.id   AF-A0A9J5Y712-F1
#
_cell.length_a   1.000
_cell.length_b   1.000
_cell.length_c   1.000
_cell.angle_alpha   90.00
_cell.angle_beta   90.00
_cell.angle_gamma   90.00
#
_symmetry.space_group_name_H-M   'P 1'
#
loop_
_entity.id
_entity.type
_entity.pdbx_description
1 polymer ?
#
loop_
_entity_poly.entity_id
_entity_poly.type
_entity_poly.pdbx_seq_one_letter_code
_entity_poly.pdbx_strand_id
1 'polypeptide(L)'
;MAKGWDYYVKLEWSPLPNHSSALAISRKFASKPNLTHHRCVEKNEMSPLHQLHFDVVHKIILQRKQRRMQANFLDLTIMQLLVLNQDKNRHALPYGFWMASIFEAFDVPVHVWCSQTVKDLVGHMNHMALPTSMRRPNTPLQCLQNQLVERENELATMTTAHQMEKENWEARVVTLQNELTRERTANISTMRHLTQLLATQTPTLAP
;
A
#
# COMPACT_ATOMS: atom_id res chain seq x y z
N MET A 1 21.89 -7.68 32.96
CA MET A 1 20.51 -7.37 33.40
C MET A 1 19.64 -7.23 32.16
N ALA A 2 18.85 -8.26 31.83
CA ALA A 2 17.96 -8.22 30.67
C ALA A 2 16.65 -7.52 31.10
N LYS A 3 16.32 -6.39 30.47
CA LYS A 3 15.00 -5.76 30.61
C LYS A 3 13.99 -6.60 29.83
N GLY A 4 13.22 -7.42 30.53
CA GLY A 4 12.18 -8.29 29.99
C GLY A 4 10.98 -7.50 29.48
N TRP A 5 10.40 -7.97 28.38
CA TRP A 5 9.19 -7.46 27.73
C TRP A 5 7.93 -7.88 28.52
N ASP A 6 7.88 -7.59 29.82
CA ASP A 6 6.94 -8.23 30.75
C ASP A 6 5.57 -7.54 30.88
N TYR A 7 5.30 -6.52 30.06
CA TYR A 7 4.02 -5.78 30.11
C TYR A 7 3.36 -5.70 28.74
N TYR A 8 2.67 -6.78 28.35
CA TYR A 8 1.68 -6.73 27.29
C TYR A 8 0.33 -6.33 27.88
N VAL A 9 -0.02 -5.05 27.79
CA VAL A 9 -1.40 -4.60 27.97
C VAL A 9 -2.16 -4.92 26.69
N LYS A 10 -3.17 -5.78 26.79
CA LYS A 10 -4.06 -6.10 25.67
C LYS A 10 -4.93 -4.88 25.38
N LEU A 11 -4.42 -3.95 24.59
CA LEU A 11 -5.15 -2.79 24.12
C LEU A 11 -6.37 -3.26 23.33
N GLU A 12 -7.54 -2.71 23.64
CA GLU A 12 -8.72 -2.90 22.81
C GLU A 12 -8.43 -2.37 21.41
N TRP A 13 -8.76 -3.16 20.39
CA TRP A 13 -8.52 -2.77 19.02
C TRP A 13 -9.36 -1.54 18.69
N SER A 14 -8.71 -0.43 18.32
CA SER A 14 -9.40 0.76 17.85
C SER A 14 -10.35 0.37 16.70
N PRO A 15 -11.61 0.83 16.70
CA PRO A 15 -12.54 0.53 15.63
C PRO A 15 -11.96 1.04 14.32
N LEU A 16 -11.80 0.13 13.36
CA LEU A 16 -11.28 0.46 12.03
C LEU A 16 -12.21 1.50 11.37
N PRO A 17 -11.69 2.65 10.91
CA PRO A 17 -12.50 3.69 10.30
C PRO A 17 -13.21 3.11 9.07
N ASN A 18 -14.52 3.32 8.98
CA ASN A 18 -15.40 2.86 7.90
C ASN A 18 -15.72 1.34 7.88
N HIS A 19 -15.51 0.61 8.97
CA HIS A 19 -15.97 -0.78 9.09
C HIS A 19 -17.26 -0.92 9.88
N SER A 20 -18.12 -1.86 9.43
CA SER A 20 -19.33 -2.26 10.14
C SER A 20 -19.00 -2.57 11.59
N SER A 21 -19.78 -2.03 12.54
CA SER A 21 -19.57 -2.27 13.97
C SER A 21 -19.48 -3.77 14.29
N ALA A 22 -18.82 -4.13 15.39
CA ALA A 22 -18.67 -5.53 15.78
C ALA A 22 -20.01 -6.27 15.84
N LEU A 23 -21.06 -5.57 16.28
CA LEU A 23 -22.45 -6.04 16.26
C LEU A 23 -22.97 -6.29 14.84
N ALA A 24 -22.73 -5.37 13.91
CA ALA A 24 -23.15 -5.50 12.52
C ALA A 24 -22.44 -6.68 11.82
N ILE A 25 -21.16 -6.90 12.11
CA ILE A 25 -20.40 -8.06 11.62
C ILE A 25 -21.00 -9.36 12.18
N SER A 26 -21.25 -9.44 13.50
CA SER A 26 -21.89 -10.62 14.10
C SER A 26 -23.28 -10.89 13.51
N ARG A 27 -24.11 -9.86 13.33
CA ARG A 27 -25.45 -9.98 12.70
C ARG A 27 -25.37 -10.57 11.30
N LYS A 28 -24.43 -10.06 10.49
CA LYS A 28 -24.21 -10.51 9.11
C LYS A 28 -23.80 -11.97 9.05
N PHE A 29 -22.79 -12.37 9.84
CA PHE A 29 -22.26 -13.74 9.76
C PHE A 29 -23.13 -14.78 10.48
N ALA A 30 -23.86 -14.39 11.53
CA ALA A 30 -24.82 -15.27 12.22
C ALA A 30 -26.17 -15.40 11.50
N SER A 31 -26.36 -14.71 10.37
CA SER A 31 -27.63 -14.64 9.63
C SER A 31 -28.82 -14.20 10.52
N LYS A 32 -28.54 -13.42 11.57
CA LYS A 32 -29.51 -13.02 12.61
C LYS A 32 -29.52 -11.48 12.72
N PRO A 33 -30.43 -10.79 12.01
CA PRO A 33 -30.46 -9.32 12.03
C PRO A 33 -30.84 -8.75 13.40
N ASN A 34 -31.60 -9.50 14.19
CA ASN A 34 -32.15 -9.06 15.48
C ASN A 34 -31.18 -9.25 16.67
N LEU A 35 -29.90 -9.53 16.42
CA LEU A 35 -28.91 -9.69 17.48
C LEU A 35 -28.74 -8.37 18.24
N THR A 36 -28.92 -8.37 19.56
CA THR A 36 -28.82 -7.15 20.38
C THR A 36 -27.40 -6.86 20.85
N HIS A 37 -26.56 -7.89 20.96
CA HIS A 37 -25.19 -7.80 21.48
C HIS A 37 -24.19 -8.52 20.57
N HIS A 38 -22.95 -8.02 20.51
CA HIS A 38 -21.86 -8.71 19.83
C HIS A 38 -21.52 -10.00 20.59
N ARG A 39 -21.39 -11.11 19.86
CA ARG A 39 -20.98 -12.40 20.40
C ARG A 39 -20.22 -13.21 19.35
N CYS A 40 -19.52 -14.25 19.81
CA CYS A 40 -19.00 -15.29 18.93
C CYS A 40 -20.14 -15.94 18.15
N VAL A 41 -19.87 -16.31 16.90
CA VAL A 41 -20.86 -16.92 16.00
C VAL A 41 -20.53 -18.39 15.82
N GLU A 42 -21.49 -19.25 16.12
CA GLU A 42 -21.36 -20.69 15.89
C GLU A 42 -21.39 -20.97 14.38
N LYS A 43 -20.60 -21.94 13.92
CA LYS A 43 -20.49 -22.31 12.49
C LYS A 43 -21.84 -22.75 11.92
N ASN A 44 -22.67 -23.42 12.71
CA ASN A 44 -24.01 -23.83 12.29
C ASN A 44 -25.01 -22.67 12.13
N GLU A 45 -24.75 -21.52 12.74
CA GLU A 45 -25.55 -20.29 12.56
C GLU A 45 -25.16 -19.54 11.28
N MET A 46 -24.04 -19.91 10.66
CA MET A 46 -23.55 -19.28 9.44
C MET A 46 -24.19 -19.88 8.19
N SER A 47 -24.37 -19.05 7.16
CA SER A 47 -24.71 -19.52 5.82
C SER A 47 -23.62 -20.45 5.26
N PRO A 48 -23.92 -21.35 4.31
CA PRO A 48 -22.93 -22.26 3.74
C PRO A 48 -21.69 -21.55 3.18
N LEU A 49 -21.87 -20.38 2.56
CA LEU A 49 -20.77 -19.57 2.06
C LEU A 49 -19.90 -19.03 3.21
N HIS A 50 -20.51 -18.54 4.29
CA HIS A 50 -19.77 -18.06 5.46
C HIS A 50 -19.05 -19.21 6.19
N GLN A 51 -19.62 -20.42 6.21
CA GLN A 51 -18.95 -21.60 6.76
C GLN A 51 -17.67 -21.94 6.01
N LEU A 52 -17.66 -21.77 4.67
CA LEU A 52 -16.46 -21.94 3.86
C LEU A 52 -15.39 -20.89 4.20
N HIS A 53 -15.78 -19.61 4.30
CA HIS A 53 -14.88 -18.55 4.73
C HIS A 53 -14.31 -18.82 6.12
N PHE A 54 -15.14 -19.29 7.05
CA PHE A 54 -14.71 -19.67 8.38
C PHE A 54 -13.69 -20.81 8.36
N ASP A 55 -13.91 -21.85 7.54
CA ASP A 55 -12.97 -22.95 7.39
C ASP A 55 -11.64 -22.49 6.78
N VAL A 56 -11.67 -21.58 5.80
CA VAL A 56 -10.46 -20.97 5.24
C VAL A 56 -9.69 -20.20 6.31
N VAL A 57 -10.38 -19.34 7.07
CA VAL A 57 -9.74 -18.55 8.13
C VAL A 57 -9.17 -19.47 9.21
N HIS A 58 -9.93 -20.48 9.66
CA HIS A 58 -9.53 -21.33 10.79
C HIS A 58 -8.52 -22.42 10.42
N LYS A 59 -8.51 -22.91 9.18
CA LYS A 59 -7.59 -23.98 8.75
C LYS A 59 -6.35 -23.46 8.05
N ILE A 60 -6.46 -22.34 7.32
CA ILE A 60 -5.38 -21.84 6.48
C ILE A 60 -4.72 -20.63 7.14
N ILE A 61 -5.51 -19.59 7.46
CA ILE A 61 -4.96 -18.30 7.93
C ILE A 61 -4.53 -18.37 9.40
N LEU A 62 -5.41 -18.88 10.25
CA LEU A 62 -5.21 -19.01 11.69
C LEU A 62 -5.14 -20.49 12.03
N GLN A 63 -4.02 -21.15 11.69
CA GLN A 63 -3.78 -22.59 11.89
C GLN A 63 -3.89 -22.99 13.37
N ARG A 64 -5.12 -23.15 13.86
CA ARG A 64 -5.41 -23.49 15.25
C ARG A 64 -5.42 -25.01 15.36
N LYS A 65 -4.59 -25.54 16.27
CA LYS A 65 -4.52 -26.98 16.56
C LYS A 65 -5.86 -27.58 17.00
N GLN A 66 -6.77 -26.77 17.55
CA GLN A 66 -8.09 -27.21 17.99
C GLN A 66 -9.19 -26.77 17.01
N ARG A 67 -10.04 -27.71 16.61
CA ARG A 67 -11.21 -27.46 15.76
C ARG A 67 -12.25 -26.68 16.56
N ARG A 68 -12.31 -25.36 16.34
CA ARG A 68 -13.34 -24.53 16.94
C ARG A 68 -14.57 -24.56 16.06
N MET A 69 -15.73 -24.68 16.69
CA MET A 69 -17.03 -24.53 16.04
C MET A 69 -17.54 -23.08 16.12
N GLN A 70 -16.83 -22.21 16.84
CA GLN A 70 -17.19 -20.82 17.05
C GLN A 70 -16.15 -19.87 16.44
N ALA A 71 -16.64 -18.87 15.71
CA ALA A 71 -15.86 -17.73 15.25
C ALA A 71 -15.84 -16.63 16.30
N ASN A 72 -14.65 -16.26 16.74
CA ASN A 72 -14.47 -15.07 17.56
C ASN A 72 -14.46 -13.80 16.69
N PHE A 73 -14.42 -12.64 17.33
CA PHE A 73 -14.44 -11.37 16.62
C PHE A 73 -13.30 -11.21 15.59
N LEU A 74 -12.11 -11.74 15.90
CA LEU A 74 -10.98 -11.72 14.98
C LEU A 74 -11.27 -12.56 13.73
N ASP A 75 -11.79 -13.78 13.92
CA ASP A 75 -12.19 -14.67 12.84
C ASP A 75 -13.22 -13.97 11.93
N LEU A 76 -14.23 -13.36 12.54
CA LEU A 76 -15.28 -12.63 11.84
C LEU A 76 -14.76 -11.38 11.10
N THR A 77 -13.76 -10.69 11.65
CA THR A 77 -13.14 -9.52 11.01
C THR A 77 -12.33 -9.94 9.79
N ILE A 78 -11.55 -11.02 9.90
CA ILE A 78 -10.81 -11.58 8.74
C ILE A 78 -11.79 -12.06 7.68
N MET A 79 -12.87 -12.75 8.07
CA MET A 79 -13.95 -13.13 7.14
C MET A 79 -14.58 -11.91 6.46
N GLN A 80 -14.83 -10.82 7.19
CA GLN A 80 -15.36 -9.57 6.63
C GLN A 80 -14.40 -8.95 5.61
N LEU A 81 -13.10 -8.96 5.87
CA LEU A 81 -12.08 -8.47 4.93
C LEU A 81 -12.03 -9.33 3.65
N LEU A 82 -12.17 -10.65 3.77
CA LEU A 82 -12.25 -11.54 2.61
C LEU A 82 -13.47 -11.22 1.74
N VAL A 83 -14.63 -10.96 2.35
CA VAL A 83 -15.87 -10.63 1.63
C VAL A 83 -15.80 -9.23 1.01
N LEU A 84 -15.32 -8.21 1.72
CA LEU A 84 -15.23 -6.83 1.21
C LEU A 84 -14.31 -6.70 -0.02
N ASN A 85 -13.28 -7.53 -0.11
CA ASN A 85 -12.38 -7.55 -1.25
C ASN A 85 -12.98 -8.23 -2.49
N GLN A 86 -14.02 -9.07 -2.35
CA GLN A 86 -14.72 -9.66 -3.48
C GLN A 86 -15.62 -8.64 -4.21
N ASP A 87 -16.21 -7.69 -3.47
CA ASP A 87 -17.21 -6.76 -4.04
C ASP A 87 -16.59 -5.57 -4.79
N LYS A 88 -15.37 -5.14 -4.43
CA LYS A 88 -14.78 -3.90 -4.98
C LYS A 88 -14.06 -4.06 -6.30
N ASN A 89 -13.60 -5.27 -6.64
CA ASN A 89 -12.92 -5.56 -7.90
C ASN A 89 -13.48 -6.85 -8.50
N ARG A 90 -14.22 -6.74 -9.61
CA ARG A 90 -14.64 -7.89 -10.43
C ARG A 90 -13.47 -8.66 -11.05
N HIS A 91 -12.25 -8.17 -10.87
CA HIS A 91 -11.04 -8.95 -11.00
C HIS A 91 -10.83 -9.65 -9.67
N ALA A 92 -11.09 -10.95 -9.64
CA ALA A 92 -10.62 -11.83 -8.58
C ALA A 92 -9.18 -11.43 -8.24
N LEU A 93 -8.99 -10.71 -7.13
CA LEU A 93 -7.66 -10.52 -6.60
C LEU A 93 -7.09 -11.93 -6.45
N PRO A 94 -5.87 -12.19 -6.96
CA PRO A 94 -5.35 -13.53 -7.07
C PRO A 94 -5.20 -14.05 -5.66
N TYR A 95 -6.20 -14.79 -5.21
CA TYR A 95 -6.17 -15.57 -3.98
C TYR A 95 -4.90 -16.44 -3.98
N GLY A 96 -4.47 -16.88 -5.18
CA GLY A 96 -3.19 -17.52 -5.43
C GLY A 96 -1.94 -16.69 -5.09
N PHE A 97 -1.94 -15.36 -5.20
CA PHE A 97 -0.76 -14.53 -4.89
C PHE A 97 -0.55 -14.38 -3.38
N TRP A 98 -1.62 -14.06 -2.63
CA TRP A 98 -1.49 -13.91 -1.16
C TRP A 98 -1.38 -15.26 -0.46
N MET A 99 -2.10 -16.29 -0.93
CA MET A 99 -1.98 -17.65 -0.38
C MET A 99 -0.66 -18.32 -0.77
N ALA A 100 -0.06 -18.01 -1.94
CA ALA A 100 1.27 -18.53 -2.28
C ALA A 100 2.32 -18.08 -1.28
N SER A 101 2.34 -16.79 -0.89
CA SER A 101 3.28 -16.29 0.13
C SER A 101 3.07 -16.95 1.49
N ILE A 102 1.83 -17.29 1.83
CA ILE A 102 1.51 -18.02 3.06
C ILE A 102 2.00 -19.47 2.96
N PHE A 103 1.68 -20.20 1.88
CA PHE A 103 2.10 -21.59 1.70
C PHE A 103 3.62 -21.76 1.58
N GLU A 104 4.30 -20.78 0.98
CA GLU A 104 5.76 -20.70 0.89
C GLU A 104 6.41 -20.48 2.27
N ALA A 105 5.81 -19.69 3.16
CA ALA A 105 6.27 -19.51 4.54
C ALA A 105 6.10 -20.76 5.43
N PHE A 106 5.27 -21.72 5.02
CA PHE A 106 4.99 -22.95 5.76
C PHE A 106 5.57 -24.22 5.10
N ASP A 107 6.42 -24.07 4.07
CA ASP A 107 6.99 -25.18 3.29
C ASP A 107 5.94 -26.18 2.76
N VAL A 108 4.71 -25.71 2.51
CA VAL A 108 3.64 -26.56 2.00
C VAL A 108 3.74 -26.62 0.47
N PRO A 109 3.95 -27.79 -0.15
CA PRO A 109 4.09 -27.89 -1.59
C PRO A 109 2.75 -27.56 -2.28
N VAL A 110 2.71 -26.43 -2.99
CA VAL A 110 1.56 -26.02 -3.80
C VAL A 110 1.70 -26.61 -5.20
N HIS A 111 0.83 -27.55 -5.56
CA HIS A 111 0.73 -28.04 -6.94
C HIS A 111 0.02 -27.00 -7.81
N VAL A 112 0.77 -26.34 -8.69
CA VAL A 112 0.21 -25.40 -9.67
C VAL A 112 -0.27 -26.21 -10.88
N TRP A 113 -1.58 -26.17 -11.14
CA TRP A 113 -2.19 -26.76 -12.32
C TRP A 113 -2.26 -25.70 -13.41
N CYS A 114 -1.64 -25.95 -14.56
CA CYS A 114 -1.78 -25.09 -15.73
C CYS A 114 -2.87 -25.66 -16.63
N SER A 115 -3.94 -24.91 -16.86
CA SER A 115 -4.97 -25.26 -17.83
C SER A 115 -4.51 -24.79 -19.21
N GLN A 116 -4.02 -25.70 -20.04
CA GLN A 116 -3.76 -25.39 -21.44
C GLN A 116 -5.01 -25.66 -22.27
N THR A 117 -5.37 -24.71 -23.12
CA THR A 117 -6.43 -24.89 -24.10
C THR A 117 -5.76 -25.23 -25.42
N VAL A 118 -5.93 -26.45 -25.89
CA VAL A 118 -5.39 -26.92 -27.16
C VAL A 118 -6.54 -27.01 -28.15
N LYS A 119 -6.40 -26.29 -29.27
CA LYS A 119 -7.33 -26.39 -30.39
C LYS A 119 -6.90 -27.56 -31.26
N ASP A 120 -7.78 -28.53 -31.47
CA ASP A 120 -7.47 -29.64 -32.38
C ASP A 120 -7.51 -29.20 -33.86
N LEU A 121 -7.07 -30.09 -34.74
CA LEU A 121 -7.03 -29.86 -36.20
C LEU A 121 -8.42 -29.60 -36.82
N VAL A 122 -9.50 -29.96 -36.12
CA VAL A 122 -10.89 -29.76 -36.54
C VAL A 122 -11.47 -28.46 -35.95
N GLY A 123 -10.73 -27.81 -35.06
CA GLY A 123 -11.06 -26.54 -34.45
C GLY A 123 -11.79 -26.65 -33.10
N HIS A 124 -11.92 -27.84 -32.52
CA HIS A 124 -12.49 -28.04 -31.19
C HIS A 124 -11.49 -27.64 -30.11
N MET A 125 -11.97 -26.90 -29.11
CA MET A 125 -11.16 -26.44 -27.97
C MET A 125 -11.20 -27.50 -26.88
N ASN A 126 -10.09 -28.20 -26.67
CA ASN A 126 -9.95 -29.14 -25.56
C ASN A 126 -9.15 -28.47 -24.43
N HIS A 127 -9.71 -28.50 -23.22
CA HIS A 127 -9.01 -28.03 -22.02
C HIS A 127 -8.29 -29.21 -21.39
N MET A 128 -6.95 -29.15 -21.37
CA MET A 128 -6.13 -30.17 -20.72
C MET A 128 -5.44 -29.55 -19.50
N ALA A 129 -5.71 -30.10 -18.31
CA ALA A 129 -5.00 -29.75 -17.09
C ALA A 129 -3.76 -30.65 -16.99
N LEU A 130 -2.59 -30.08 -17.29
CA LEU A 130 -1.33 -30.82 -17.17
C LEU A 130 -0.69 -30.49 -15.82
N PRO A 131 -0.35 -31.50 -15.00
CA PRO A 131 0.50 -31.28 -13.83
C PRO A 131 1.84 -30.79 -14.36
N THR A 132 2.13 -29.52 -14.13
CA THR A 132 3.43 -28.98 -14.55
C THR A 132 4.45 -29.54 -13.55
N SER A 133 5.46 -30.25 -14.05
CA SER A 133 6.68 -30.54 -13.30
C SER A 133 7.06 -29.27 -12.52
N MET A 134 7.38 -29.39 -11.22
CA MET A 134 7.86 -28.30 -10.38
C MET A 134 9.04 -27.63 -11.08
N ARG A 135 8.74 -26.67 -11.96
CA ARG A 135 9.68 -25.66 -12.35
C ARG A 135 9.76 -24.82 -11.10
N ARG A 136 10.78 -25.08 -10.28
CA ARG A 136 11.13 -24.29 -9.09
C ARG A 136 10.84 -22.84 -9.47
N PRO A 137 9.70 -22.27 -9.04
CA PRO A 137 9.40 -20.90 -9.38
C PRO A 137 10.58 -20.15 -8.78
N ASN A 138 11.22 -19.23 -9.52
CA ASN A 138 12.04 -18.25 -8.82
C ASN A 138 11.12 -17.72 -7.73
N THR A 139 11.46 -18.02 -6.48
CA THR A 139 10.56 -17.95 -5.33
C THR A 139 9.82 -16.62 -5.40
N PRO A 140 8.49 -16.54 -5.24
CA PRO A 140 7.78 -15.27 -5.16
C PRO A 140 8.52 -14.22 -4.31
N LEU A 141 9.22 -14.67 -3.27
CA LEU A 141 10.14 -13.87 -2.46
C LEU A 141 11.33 -13.26 -3.24
N GLN A 142 11.94 -13.99 -4.18
CA GLN A 142 12.99 -13.49 -5.07
C GLN A 142 12.45 -12.50 -6.11
N CYS A 143 11.21 -12.72 -6.60
CA CYS A 143 10.55 -11.74 -7.46
C CYS A 143 10.27 -10.44 -6.70
N LEU A 144 9.81 -10.53 -5.44
CA LEU A 144 9.64 -9.38 -4.57
C LEU A 144 10.96 -8.70 -4.22
N GLN A 145 12.03 -9.46 -3.98
CA GLN A 145 13.37 -8.89 -3.77
C GLN A 145 13.86 -8.14 -5.00
N ASN A 146 13.69 -8.70 -6.20
CA ASN A 146 14.07 -8.02 -7.43
C ASN A 146 13.25 -6.75 -7.66
N GLN A 147 11.93 -6.80 -7.40
CA GLN A 147 11.07 -5.61 -7.47
C GLN A 147 11.46 -4.55 -6.44
N LEU A 148 11.84 -4.97 -5.23
CA LEU A 148 12.28 -4.05 -4.18
C LEU A 148 13.58 -3.37 -4.57
N VAL A 149 14.55 -4.12 -5.10
CA VAL A 149 15.81 -3.57 -5.63
C VAL A 149 15.57 -2.63 -6.81
N GLU A 150 14.65 -2.97 -7.72
CA GLU A 150 14.26 -2.11 -8.83
C GLU A 150 13.64 -0.79 -8.33
N ARG A 151 12.74 -0.85 -7.34
CA ARG A 151 12.14 0.33 -6.71
C ARG A 151 13.15 1.18 -5.95
N GLU A 152 14.11 0.57 -5.27
CA GLU A 152 15.21 1.29 -4.61
C GLU A 152 16.09 2.02 -5.64
N ASN A 153 16.37 1.39 -6.79
CA ASN A 153 17.11 2.02 -7.88
C ASN A 153 16.32 3.17 -8.52
N GLU A 154 15.00 3.00 -8.75
CA GLU A 154 14.12 4.08 -9.21
C GLU A 154 14.12 5.25 -8.22
N LEU A 155 14.03 4.97 -6.91
CA LEU A 155 14.05 6.00 -5.89
C LEU A 155 15.39 6.74 -5.84
N ALA A 156 16.51 6.02 -5.98
CA ALA A 156 17.84 6.60 -6.03
C ALA A 156 18.03 7.51 -7.26
N THR A 157 17.53 7.10 -8.42
CA THR A 157 17.59 7.92 -9.64
C THR A 157 16.73 9.18 -9.53
N MET A 158 15.49 9.08 -9.02
CA MET A 158 14.66 10.26 -8.76
C MET A 158 15.27 11.20 -7.72
N THR A 159 15.84 10.66 -6.64
CA THR A 159 16.48 11.47 -5.59
C THR A 159 17.67 12.24 -6.15
N THR A 160 18.48 11.59 -6.98
CA THR A 160 19.61 12.24 -7.67
C THR A 160 19.13 13.32 -8.64
N ALA A 161 18.08 13.05 -9.42
CA ALA A 161 17.49 14.02 -10.35
C ALA A 161 16.95 15.26 -9.62
N HIS A 162 16.18 15.08 -8.54
CA HIS A 162 15.69 16.18 -7.72
C HIS A 162 16.83 16.99 -7.08
N GLN A 163 17.91 16.33 -6.65
CA GLN A 163 19.06 17.03 -6.07
C GLN A 163 19.75 17.92 -7.13
N MET A 164 19.94 17.43 -8.35
CA MET A 164 20.49 18.26 -9.44
C MET A 164 19.57 19.43 -9.81
N GLU A 165 18.25 19.21 -9.85
CA GLU A 165 17.30 20.30 -10.10
C GLU A 165 17.37 21.37 -9.01
N LYS A 166 17.47 20.96 -7.74
CA LYS A 166 17.64 21.88 -6.62
C LYS A 166 18.91 22.72 -6.77
N GLU A 167 20.04 22.10 -7.06
CA GLU A 167 21.32 22.80 -7.26
C GLU A 167 21.25 23.78 -8.45
N ASN A 168 20.58 23.38 -9.54
CA ASN A 168 20.36 24.26 -10.69
C ASN A 168 19.49 25.48 -10.32
N TRP A 169 18.42 25.29 -9.55
CA TRP A 169 17.61 26.41 -9.05
C TRP A 169 18.39 27.32 -8.12
N GLU A 170 19.19 26.77 -7.21
CA GLU A 170 20.05 27.56 -6.32
C GLU A 170 21.07 28.39 -7.11
N ALA A 171 21.70 27.81 -8.14
CA ALA A 171 22.61 28.54 -9.03
C ALA A 171 21.91 29.70 -9.76
N ARG A 172 20.69 29.48 -10.28
CA ARG A 172 19.89 30.52 -10.94
C ARG A 172 19.53 31.66 -9.98
N VAL A 173 19.17 31.34 -8.75
CA VAL A 173 18.86 32.35 -7.72
C VAL A 173 20.08 33.23 -7.45
N VAL A 174 21.28 32.64 -7.34
CA VAL A 174 22.53 33.40 -7.15
C VAL A 174 22.81 34.32 -8.34
N THR A 175 22.63 33.84 -9.57
CA THR A 175 22.81 34.67 -10.77
C THR A 175 21.85 35.86 -10.79
N LEU A 176 20.56 35.63 -10.51
CA LEU A 176 19.55 36.69 -10.43
C LEU A 176 19.84 37.70 -9.32
N GLN A 177 20.36 37.25 -8.16
CA GLN A 177 20.78 38.14 -7.09
C GLN A 177 21.95 39.04 -7.49
N ASN A 178 22.92 38.49 -8.24
CA ASN A 178 24.05 39.26 -8.75
C ASN A 178 23.60 40.31 -9.77
N GLU A 179 22.71 39.96 -10.69
CA GLU A 179 22.12 40.89 -11.66
C GLU A 179 21.33 42.00 -10.95
N LEU A 180 20.47 41.65 -9.99
CA LEU A 180 19.70 42.61 -9.22
C LEU A 180 20.61 43.58 -8.45
N THR A 181 21.70 43.08 -7.88
CA THR A 181 22.68 43.90 -7.17
C THR A 181 23.40 44.87 -8.12
N ARG A 182 23.80 44.38 -9.31
CA ARG A 182 24.41 45.20 -10.35
C ARG A 182 23.48 46.33 -10.79
N GLU A 183 22.22 46.02 -11.10
CA GLU A 183 21.20 47.01 -11.49
C GLU A 183 20.95 48.04 -10.38
N ARG A 184 20.87 47.59 -9.12
CA ARG A 184 20.76 48.52 -7.98
C ARG A 184 21.94 49.47 -7.90
N THR A 185 23.17 48.98 -8.06
CA THR A 185 24.35 49.85 -8.03
C THR A 185 24.40 50.84 -9.19
N ALA A 186 23.98 50.43 -10.38
CA ALA A 186 23.87 51.31 -11.55
C ALA A 186 22.79 52.38 -11.33
N ASN A 187 21.63 52.03 -10.80
CA ASN A 187 20.58 53.00 -10.48
C ASN A 187 21.00 53.99 -9.39
N ILE A 188 21.73 53.53 -8.37
CA ILE A 188 22.27 54.44 -7.34
C ILE A 188 23.27 55.42 -7.95
N SER A 189 24.11 54.98 -8.89
CA SER A 189 25.10 55.85 -9.53
C SER A 189 24.44 56.87 -10.47
N THR A 190 23.43 56.48 -11.25
CA THR A 190 22.67 57.40 -12.11
C THR A 190 21.89 58.43 -11.29
N MET A 191 21.21 58.00 -10.21
CA MET A 191 20.52 58.93 -9.30
C MET A 191 21.49 59.93 -8.67
N ARG A 192 22.66 59.47 -8.21
CA ARG A 192 23.71 60.36 -7.66
C ARG A 192 24.17 61.39 -8.71
N HIS A 193 24.36 60.97 -9.95
CA HIS A 193 24.77 61.85 -11.04
C HIS A 193 23.69 62.89 -11.36
N LEU A 194 22.42 62.49 -11.44
CA LEU A 194 21.29 63.42 -11.64
C LEU A 194 21.19 64.45 -10.50
N THR A 195 21.37 64.02 -9.25
CA THR A 195 21.39 64.94 -8.10
C THR A 195 22.53 65.96 -8.20
N GLN A 196 23.71 65.56 -8.66
CA GLN A 196 24.84 66.48 -8.89
C GLN A 196 24.53 67.49 -9.99
N LEU A 197 23.90 67.08 -11.09
CA LEU A 197 23.50 67.99 -12.17
C LEU A 197 22.44 69.00 -11.74
N LEU A 198 21.48 68.58 -10.90
CA LEU A 198 20.47 69.49 -10.36
C LEU A 198 21.09 70.53 -9.40
N ALA A 199 22.08 70.12 -8.60
CA ALA A 199 22.78 71.02 -7.70
C ALA A 199 23.63 72.08 -8.44
N THR A 200 24.16 71.77 -9.62
CA THR A 200 24.92 72.74 -10.43
C THR A 200 24.03 73.70 -11.23
N GLN A 201 22.76 73.34 -11.44
CA GLN A 201 21.78 74.17 -12.17
C GLN A 201 20.98 75.13 -11.27
N THR A 202 21.22 75.17 -9.97
CA THR A 202 20.60 76.18 -9.09
C THR A 202 21.49 77.41 -9.02
N PRO A 203 21.29 78.46 -9.87
CA PRO A 203 22.06 79.68 -9.74
C PRO A 203 21.71 80.34 -8.42
N THR A 204 22.74 80.70 -7.67
CA THR A 204 22.67 81.49 -6.46
C THR A 204 21.96 82.80 -6.79
N LEU A 205 20.65 82.89 -6.46
CA LEU A 205 19.95 84.16 -6.32
C LEU A 205 20.55 84.82 -5.07
N ALA A 206 21.64 85.54 -5.31
CA ALA A 206 22.21 86.45 -4.32
C ALA A 206 21.22 87.61 -4.11
N PRO A 207 20.84 87.91 -2.85
CA PRO A 207 20.09 89.12 -2.52
C PRO A 207 20.95 90.39 -2.69
#